data_AF-A0A7L8V1F5-F1
#
_entry.id   AF-A0A7L8V1F5-F1
#
_cell.length_a   1.000
_cell.length_b   1.000
_cell.length_c   1.000
_cell.angle_alpha   90.00
_cell.angle_beta   90.00
_cell.angle_gamma   90.00
#
_symmetry.space_group_name_H-M   'P 1'
#
loop_
_entity.id
_entity.type
_entity.pdbx_description
1 polymer ?
#
loop_
_entity_poly.entity_id
_entity_poly.type
_entity_poly.pdbx_seq_one_letter_code
_entity_poly.pdbx_strand_id
1 'polypeptide(L)'
;MTVNISAKKELGISKLIEVKESNKNIRATWELQKMMAKLSIDQATTEDSPEAFEKMIDMMLDVQNKTIAYIVSILRLDQKQADKLEEMEFGETTSFAVRISSELLHVEAEEATEAEAGL
;
A
#
# COMPACT_ATOMS: atom_id res chain seq x y z
N MET A 1 1.94 2.98 19.83
CA MET A 1 2.07 4.46 19.78
C MET A 1 1.07 4.98 18.73
N THR A 2 0.92 6.29 18.51
CA THR A 2 0.04 6.85 17.47
C THR A 2 0.85 7.71 16.52
N VAL A 3 0.51 7.64 15.23
CA VAL A 3 1.16 8.36 14.14
C VAL A 3 0.15 9.24 13.42
N ASN A 4 0.60 10.41 12.98
CA ASN A 4 -0.24 11.41 12.36
C ASN A 4 -0.02 11.42 10.85
N ILE A 5 -0.95 10.83 10.12
CA ILE A 5 -0.84 10.68 8.67
C ILE A 5 -1.54 11.84 7.96
N SER A 6 -0.86 12.44 6.98
CA SER A 6 -1.44 13.47 6.11
C SER A 6 -2.01 12.85 4.84
N ALA A 7 -3.30 13.09 4.56
CA ALA A 7 -3.97 12.70 3.32
C ALA A 7 -4.41 13.92 2.49
N LYS A 8 -3.75 15.07 2.68
CA LYS A 8 -4.13 16.33 2.05
C LYS A 8 -3.90 16.32 0.54
N LYS A 9 -2.81 15.72 0.09
CA LYS A 9 -2.42 15.71 -1.33
C LYS A 9 -3.29 14.75 -2.14
N GLU A 10 -3.61 13.60 -1.56
CA GLU A 10 -4.30 12.50 -2.24
C GLU A 10 -5.83 12.62 -2.13
N LEU A 11 -6.34 12.96 -0.94
CA LEU A 11 -7.79 12.95 -0.67
C LEU A 11 -8.38 14.34 -0.41
N GLY A 12 -7.54 15.38 -0.32
CA GLY A 12 -7.93 16.72 0.06
C GLY A 12 -8.25 16.88 1.55
N ILE A 13 -7.86 15.92 2.39
CA ILE A 13 -8.12 15.94 3.83
C ILE A 13 -7.09 16.85 4.50
N SER A 14 -7.51 18.06 4.87
CA SER A 14 -6.64 19.05 5.50
C SER A 14 -6.23 18.70 6.94
N LYS A 15 -6.90 17.73 7.58
CA LYS A 15 -6.60 17.29 8.95
C LYS A 15 -5.66 16.09 8.93
N LEU A 16 -4.71 16.08 9.87
CA LEU A 16 -3.92 14.89 10.14
C LEU A 16 -4.82 13.81 10.74
N ILE A 17 -4.67 12.58 10.26
CA ILE A 17 -5.44 11.43 10.73
C ILE A 17 -4.56 10.70 11.75
N GLU A 18 -5.03 10.65 13.00
CA GLU A 18 -4.32 9.93 14.05
C GLU A 18 -4.58 8.43 13.91
N VAL A 19 -3.53 7.69 13.60
CA VAL A 19 -3.56 6.24 13.42
C VAL A 19 -2.82 5.57 14.56
N LYS A 20 -3.48 4.64 15.23
CA LYS A 20 -2.87 3.85 16.30
C LYS A 20 -2.09 2.67 15.73
N GLU A 21 -0.88 2.44 16.22
CA GLU A 21 -0.15 1.19 16.07
C GLU A 21 -0.81 0.09 16.91
N SER A 22 -1.97 -0.35 16.45
CA SER A 22 -2.69 -1.48 17.02
C SER A 22 -2.29 -2.75 16.28
N ASN A 23 -2.44 -3.91 16.93
CA ASN A 23 -2.23 -5.21 16.26
C ASN A 23 -3.03 -5.35 14.95
N LYS A 24 -4.19 -4.70 14.86
CA LYS A 24 -4.99 -4.65 13.63
C LYS A 24 -4.25 -3.90 12.52
N ASN A 25 -3.76 -2.70 12.82
CA ASN A 25 -3.14 -1.82 11.84
C ASN A 25 -1.76 -2.34 11.42
N ILE A 26 -0.94 -2.78 12.39
CA ILE A 26 0.37 -3.37 12.12
C ILE A 26 0.23 -4.63 11.26
N ARG A 27 -0.74 -5.51 11.56
CA ARG A 27 -1.01 -6.70 10.74
C ARG A 27 -1.40 -6.31 9.31
N ALA A 28 -2.31 -5.36 9.15
CA ALA A 28 -2.74 -4.92 7.83
C ALA A 28 -1.56 -4.36 7.01
N THR A 29 -0.61 -3.68 7.67
CA THR A 29 0.61 -3.18 7.03
C THR A 29 1.54 -4.32 6.59
N TRP A 30 1.73 -5.34 7.43
CA TRP A 30 2.49 -6.53 7.04
C TRP A 30 1.83 -7.32 5.91
N GLU A 31 0.50 -7.39 5.89
CA GLU A 31 -0.25 -8.02 4.81
C GLU A 31 -0.05 -7.30 3.48
N LEU A 32 -0.03 -5.95 3.49
CA LEU A 32 0.31 -5.14 2.33
C LEU A 32 1.74 -5.45 1.83
N GLN A 33 2.74 -5.39 2.72
CA GLN A 33 4.13 -5.67 2.34
C GLN A 33 4.33 -7.08 1.80
N LYS A 34 3.71 -8.08 2.43
CA LYS A 34 3.75 -9.47 1.98
C LYS A 34 3.14 -9.63 0.57
N MET A 35 2.03 -8.94 0.30
CA MET A 35 1.37 -8.97 -0.99
C MET A 35 2.23 -8.31 -2.08
N MET A 36 2.85 -7.16 -1.79
CA MET A 36 3.79 -6.51 -2.72
C MET A 36 5.00 -7.40 -3.02
N ALA A 37 5.59 -8.04 -2.00
CA ALA A 37 6.69 -8.99 -2.19
C ALA A 37 6.27 -10.20 -3.04
N LYS A 38 5.06 -10.72 -2.81
CA LYS A 38 4.51 -11.83 -3.61
C LYS A 38 4.32 -11.43 -5.08
N LEU A 39 3.79 -10.23 -5.35
CA LEU A 39 3.66 -9.69 -6.70
C LEU A 39 5.02 -9.66 -7.42
N SER A 40 6.07 -9.17 -6.76
CA SER A 40 7.42 -9.13 -7.34
C SER A 40 7.99 -10.52 -7.64
N ILE A 41 7.75 -11.50 -6.76
CA ILE A 41 8.18 -12.88 -6.96
C ILE A 41 7.42 -13.51 -8.14
N ASP A 42 6.09 -13.39 -8.16
CA ASP A 42 5.28 -14.05 -9.16
C ASP A 42 5.51 -13.46 -10.57
N GLN A 43 5.71 -12.13 -10.68
CA GLN A 43 6.10 -11.48 -11.94
C GLN A 43 7.40 -12.04 -12.51
N ALA A 44 8.38 -12.38 -11.66
CA ALA A 44 9.66 -12.95 -12.07
C ALA A 44 9.54 -14.41 -12.58
N THR A 45 8.43 -15.09 -12.29
CA THR A 45 8.19 -16.50 -12.65
C THR A 45 7.17 -16.69 -13.77
N THR A 46 6.72 -15.63 -14.43
CA THR A 46 5.61 -15.69 -15.39
C THR A 46 5.98 -16.52 -16.62
N GLU A 47 5.27 -17.64 -16.83
CA GLU A 47 5.27 -18.42 -18.07
C GLU A 47 4.27 -17.81 -19.08
N ASP A 48 4.57 -17.85 -20.38
CA ASP A 48 3.68 -17.38 -21.46
C ASP A 48 2.53 -18.39 -21.71
N SER A 49 1.60 -18.49 -20.75
CA SER A 49 0.37 -19.28 -20.90
C SER A 49 -0.88 -18.43 -20.67
N PRO A 50 -2.01 -18.75 -21.34
CA PRO A 50 -3.29 -18.07 -21.09
C PRO A 50 -3.74 -18.12 -19.62
N GLU A 51 -3.43 -19.22 -18.92
CA GLU A 51 -3.76 -19.44 -17.51
C GLU A 51 -2.87 -18.59 -16.58
N ALA A 52 -1.60 -18.38 -16.96
CA ALA A 52 -0.70 -17.47 -16.25
C ALA A 52 -1.14 -16.01 -16.42
N PHE A 53 -1.66 -15.65 -17.61
CA PHE A 53 -2.24 -14.33 -17.86
C PHE A 53 -3.51 -14.07 -17.04
N GLU A 54 -4.42 -15.05 -16.96
CA GLU A 54 -5.61 -14.97 -16.10
C GLU A 54 -5.21 -14.80 -14.61
N LYS A 55 -4.26 -15.60 -14.12
CA LYS A 55 -3.71 -15.44 -12.77
C LYS A 55 -3.08 -14.08 -12.52
N MET A 56 -2.38 -13.53 -13.51
CA MET A 56 -1.78 -12.20 -13.41
C MET A 56 -2.86 -11.11 -13.24
N ILE A 57 -3.95 -11.21 -14.01
CA ILE A 57 -5.09 -10.29 -13.90
C ILE A 57 -5.74 -10.41 -12.52
N ASP A 58 -6.04 -11.63 -12.07
CA ASP A 58 -6.63 -11.88 -10.74
C ASP A 58 -5.77 -11.31 -9.63
N MET A 59 -4.45 -11.48 -9.74
CA MET A 59 -3.49 -10.95 -8.78
C MET A 59 -3.46 -9.42 -8.78
N MET A 60 -3.45 -8.78 -9.96
CA MET A 60 -3.50 -7.33 -10.08
C MET A 60 -4.79 -6.74 -9.48
N LEU A 61 -5.93 -7.40 -9.71
CA LEU A 61 -7.21 -7.01 -9.12
C LEU A 61 -7.23 -7.19 -7.61
N ASP A 62 -6.71 -8.31 -7.09
CA ASP A 62 -6.60 -8.56 -5.65
C ASP A 62 -5.70 -7.54 -4.97
N VAL A 63 -4.57 -7.19 -5.60
CA VAL A 63 -3.63 -6.17 -5.13
C VAL A 63 -4.29 -4.79 -5.07
N GLN A 64 -5.00 -4.39 -6.13
CA GLN A 64 -5.75 -3.13 -6.15
C GLN A 64 -6.78 -3.06 -5.02
N ASN A 65 -7.66 -4.06 -4.93
CA ASN A 65 -8.72 -4.11 -3.93
C ASN A 65 -8.16 -4.08 -2.50
N LYS A 66 -7.11 -4.85 -2.22
CA LYS A 66 -6.48 -4.91 -0.90
C LYS A 66 -5.74 -3.62 -0.55
N THR A 67 -5.11 -2.97 -1.53
CA THR A 67 -4.42 -1.69 -1.30
C THR A 67 -5.43 -0.60 -0.93
N ILE A 68 -6.54 -0.51 -1.66
CA ILE A 68 -7.63 0.44 -1.35
C ILE A 68 -8.24 0.12 0.03
N ALA A 69 -8.58 -1.15 0.27
CA ALA A 69 -9.14 -1.59 1.55
C ALA A 69 -8.20 -1.31 2.74
N TYR A 70 -6.88 -1.46 2.54
CA TYR A 70 -5.88 -1.11 3.54
C TYR A 70 -5.94 0.39 3.89
N ILE A 71 -5.90 1.27 2.89
CA ILE A 71 -5.93 2.72 3.10
C ILE A 71 -7.23 3.13 3.80
N VAL A 72 -8.38 2.64 3.31
CA VAL A 72 -9.70 2.92 3.89
C VAL A 72 -9.78 2.47 5.34
N SER A 73 -9.30 1.26 5.65
CA SER A 73 -9.34 0.71 7.02
C SER A 73 -8.39 1.44 7.97
N ILE A 74 -7.18 1.78 7.52
CA ILE A 74 -6.16 2.43 8.35
C ILE A 74 -6.55 3.87 8.67
N LEU A 75 -6.93 4.63 7.64
CA LEU A 75 -7.30 6.04 7.77
C LEU A 75 -8.75 6.23 8.21
N ARG A 76 -9.52 5.16 8.30
CA ARG A 76 -10.95 5.15 8.65
C ARG A 76 -11.75 6.11 7.78
N LEU A 77 -11.51 6.01 6.47
CA LEU A 77 -12.13 6.87 5.48
C LEU A 77 -13.64 6.63 5.41
N ASP A 78 -14.40 7.68 5.15
CA ASP A 78 -15.80 7.56 4.79
C ASP A 78 -15.96 7.12 3.33
N GLN A 79 -17.18 6.77 2.92
CA GLN A 79 -17.44 6.28 1.56
C GLN A 79 -16.99 7.29 0.50
N LYS A 80 -17.22 8.59 0.68
CA LYS A 80 -16.85 9.62 -0.30
C LYS A 80 -15.34 9.75 -0.46
N GLN A 81 -14.59 9.51 0.60
CA GLN A 81 -13.13 9.49 0.59
C GLN A 81 -12.60 8.19 0.00
N ALA A 82 -13.29 7.06 0.22
CA ALA A 82 -12.97 5.79 -0.42
C ALA A 82 -13.20 5.85 -1.94
N ASP A 83 -14.32 6.44 -2.39
CA ASP A 83 -14.62 6.61 -3.81
C ASP A 83 -13.51 7.38 -4.54
N LYS A 84 -12.92 8.40 -3.88
CA LYS A 84 -11.76 9.12 -4.43
C LYS A 84 -10.52 8.26 -4.60
N LEU A 85 -10.29 7.26 -3.75
CA LEU A 85 -9.17 6.33 -3.90
C LEU A 85 -9.37 5.40 -5.11
N GLU A 86 -10.62 5.05 -5.41
CA GLU A 86 -10.97 4.24 -6.57
C GLU A 86 -10.80 5.01 -7.88
N GLU A 87 -10.93 6.33 -7.86
CA GLU A 87 -10.68 7.22 -9.00
C GLU A 87 -9.19 7.55 -9.22
N MET A 88 -8.30 7.21 -8.27
CA MET A 88 -6.86 7.46 -8.39
C MET A 88 -6.16 6.43 -9.30
N GLU A 89 -5.05 6.84 -9.90
CA GLU A 89 -4.21 5.88 -10.62
C GLU A 89 -3.60 4.87 -9.64
N PHE A 90 -3.52 3.61 -10.07
CA PHE A 90 -3.00 2.52 -9.23
C PHE A 90 -1.60 2.82 -8.66
N GLY A 91 -0.74 3.49 -9.43
CA GLY A 91 0.59 3.92 -8.97
C GLY A 91 0.50 4.89 -7.79
N GLU A 92 -0.38 5.89 -7.87
CA GLU A 92 -0.60 6.87 -6.80
C GLU A 92 -1.18 6.22 -5.54
N THR A 93 -2.16 5.33 -5.72
CA THR A 93 -2.77 4.55 -4.63
C THR A 93 -1.73 3.68 -3.92
N THR A 94 -0.85 3.04 -4.68
CA THR A 94 0.24 2.22 -4.13
C THR A 94 1.27 3.06 -3.40
N SER A 95 1.73 4.17 -3.99
CA SER A 95 2.65 5.10 -3.32
C SER A 95 2.07 5.64 -2.02
N PHE A 96 0.76 5.93 -1.99
CA PHE A 96 0.11 6.38 -0.77
C PHE A 96 0.08 5.29 0.30
N ALA A 97 -0.25 4.04 -0.07
CA ALA A 97 -0.21 2.91 0.86
C ALA A 97 1.19 2.65 1.43
N VAL A 98 2.24 2.76 0.60
CA VAL A 98 3.64 2.64 1.03
C VAL A 98 3.99 3.73 2.04
N ARG A 99 3.66 5.00 1.76
CA ARG A 99 3.91 6.09 2.72
C ARG A 99 3.22 5.85 4.06
N ILE A 100 1.95 5.42 4.04
CA ILE A 100 1.21 5.05 5.25
C ILE A 100 1.94 3.93 6.00
N SER A 101 2.44 2.91 5.28
CA SER A 101 3.17 1.80 5.90
C SER A 101 4.49 2.23 6.56
N SER A 102 5.24 3.10 5.91
CA SER A 102 6.51 3.64 6.41
C SER A 102 6.30 4.46 7.69
N GLU A 103 5.30 5.35 7.68
CA GLU A 103 4.94 6.12 8.88
C GLU A 103 4.48 5.18 10.01
N LEU A 104 3.69 4.15 9.70
CA LEU A 104 3.13 3.25 10.72
C LEU A 104 4.14 2.29 11.35
N LEU A 105 5.13 1.85 10.58
CA LEU A 105 6.18 0.94 11.06
C LEU A 105 7.42 1.68 11.55
N HIS A 106 7.46 3.02 11.42
CA HIS A 106 8.66 3.83 11.66
C HIS A 106 9.88 3.33 10.87
N VAL A 107 9.61 2.68 9.74
CA VAL A 107 10.62 2.33 8.76
C VAL A 107 10.61 3.52 7.82
N GLU A 108 11.50 4.49 8.03
CA GLU A 108 11.80 5.44 6.97
C GLU A 108 12.02 4.61 5.71
N ALA A 109 11.33 4.95 4.62
CA ALA A 109 11.81 4.52 3.33
C ALA A 109 13.17 5.23 3.18
N GLU A 110 14.22 4.67 3.77
CA GLU A 110 15.59 5.01 3.44
C GLU A 110 15.64 4.74 1.93
N GLU A 111 15.66 5.82 1.15
CA GLU A 111 16.27 5.75 -0.17
C GLU A 111 17.60 5.05 0.06
N ALA A 112 17.77 3.85 -0.50
CA ALA A 112 19.00 3.10 -0.39
C ALA A 112 20.14 4.04 -0.80
N THR A 113 20.84 4.60 0.19
CA THR A 113 22.01 5.39 -0.10
C THR A 113 23.01 4.41 -0.70
N GLU A 114 23.69 4.82 -1.77
CA GLU A 114 24.65 3.99 -2.53
C GLU A 114 25.80 3.39 -1.68
N ALA A 115 25.80 3.60 -0.36
CA ALA A 115 26.75 3.05 0.60
C ALA A 115 26.57 1.54 0.89
N GLU A 116 25.44 0.92 0.55
CA GLU A 116 25.25 -0.54 0.72
C GLU A 116 25.42 -1.36 -0.58
N ALA A 117 25.83 -0.74 -1.70
CA ALA A 117 26.26 -1.44 -2.92
C ALA A 117 27.75 -1.83 -2.88
N GLY A 118 28.29 -2.04 -1.69
CA GLY A 118 29.65 -2.51 -1.47
C GLY A 118 29.65 -3.81 -0.72
N LEU A 119 29.53 -4.94 -1.44
CA LEU A 119 30.24 -6.20 -1.22
C LEU A 119 29.98 -7.18 -2.37
#